data_AF-A0A3M9XZE1-F1
#
_entry.id   AF-A0A3M9XZE1-F1
#
_cell.length_a   1.000
_cell.length_b   1.000
_cell.length_c   1.000
_cell.angle_alpha   90.00
_cell.angle_beta   90.00
_cell.angle_gamma   90.00
#
_symmetry.space_group_name_H-M   'P 1'
#
loop_
_entity.id
_entity.type
_entity.pdbx_description
1 polymer ?
#
loop_
_entity_poly.entity_id
_entity_poly.type
_entity_poly.pdbx_seq_one_letter_code
_entity_poly.pdbx_strand_id
1 'polypeptide(L)'
;MIAHSRQYEHWPYYASNPHDSPLFDGSDASMSSDGSKVPHAGYPWAGYNIPPGDGGGCIMEGPFKDFKVNLGPLVPFLPDLPANPRPDGLGYNPRCLRRDINRVAANFSNEQYTYDLITKETDIYSFQTVMQGDFNSLNIGVHGGGHFMVGGDPGGDFYISPGDPSFYLHHAMIDRVWWIWQLRNLDARLDAVAGLTFPSDGSGVKNGTLDDPVDLNVNGKEYRLGDLLDTMNGPFCYIYV
;
A
#
# COMPACT_ATOMS: atom_id res chain seq x y z
N MET A 1 30.94 1.00 2.86
CA MET A 1 29.48 1.16 2.79
C MET A 1 29.07 0.93 1.34
N ILE A 2 28.32 -0.13 1.07
CA ILE A 2 27.61 -0.26 -0.20
C ILE A 2 26.37 0.62 -0.05
N ALA A 3 26.24 1.66 -0.86
CA ALA A 3 24.99 2.42 -0.91
C ALA A 3 23.93 1.53 -1.56
N HIS A 4 22.93 1.13 -0.79
CA HIS A 4 21.77 0.40 -1.31
C HIS A 4 20.70 1.44 -1.67
N SER A 5 20.40 1.59 -2.96
CA SER A 5 19.25 2.37 -3.42
C SER A 5 18.00 1.50 -3.39
N ARG A 6 16.96 1.90 -2.64
CA ARG A 6 15.62 1.33 -2.79
C ARG A 6 14.80 2.18 -3.74
N GLN A 7 14.00 1.52 -4.57
CA GLN A 7 13.10 2.17 -5.53
C GLN A 7 11.74 2.41 -4.88
N TYR A 8 11.04 3.45 -5.33
CA TYR A 8 9.67 3.75 -4.96
C TYR A 8 8.83 3.96 -6.21
N GLU A 9 7.52 3.75 -6.09
CA GLU A 9 6.58 3.99 -7.16
C GLU A 9 6.08 5.44 -7.13
N HIS A 10 6.50 6.26 -8.08
CA HIS A 10 6.05 7.65 -8.14
C HIS A 10 4.67 7.78 -8.82
N TRP A 11 3.59 7.53 -8.06
CA TRP A 11 2.22 7.47 -8.59
C TRP A 11 1.80 8.67 -9.47
N PRO A 12 2.10 9.95 -9.11
CA PRO A 12 1.61 11.09 -9.87
C PRO A 12 1.94 11.08 -11.37
N TYR A 13 3.07 10.47 -11.76
CA TYR A 13 3.48 10.40 -13.16
C TYR A 13 2.61 9.48 -14.01
N TYR A 14 2.07 8.42 -13.41
CA TYR A 14 1.32 7.38 -14.12
C TYR A 14 -0.14 7.29 -13.67
N ALA A 15 -0.59 8.15 -12.76
CA ALA A 15 -1.97 8.14 -12.25
C ALA A 15 -3.05 8.25 -13.35
N SER A 16 -2.75 8.95 -14.45
CA SER A 16 -3.67 9.07 -15.59
C SER A 16 -3.67 7.84 -16.50
N ASN A 17 -2.59 7.05 -16.52
CA ASN A 17 -2.51 5.79 -17.24
C ASN A 17 -1.45 4.85 -16.61
N PRO A 18 -1.83 4.03 -15.62
CA PRO A 18 -0.87 3.19 -14.90
C PRO A 18 -0.22 2.10 -15.77
N HIS A 19 -0.80 1.76 -16.93
CA HIS A 19 -0.20 0.84 -17.89
C HIS A 19 1.05 1.39 -18.59
N ASP A 20 1.23 2.72 -18.61
CA ASP A 20 2.43 3.35 -19.16
C ASP A 20 3.60 3.32 -18.16
N SER A 21 3.35 2.86 -16.93
CA SER A 21 4.39 2.72 -15.90
C SER A 21 5.35 1.58 -16.26
N PRO A 22 6.68 1.80 -16.19
CA PRO A 22 7.65 0.72 -16.36
C PRO A 22 7.55 -0.35 -15.26
N LEU A 23 6.83 -0.08 -14.17
CA LEU A 23 6.55 -1.07 -13.15
C LEU A 23 5.53 -2.13 -13.61
N PHE A 24 4.67 -1.82 -14.57
CA PHE A 24 3.57 -2.70 -14.99
C PHE A 24 3.51 -2.97 -16.50
N ASP A 25 4.57 -2.62 -17.24
CA ASP A 25 4.65 -2.78 -18.70
C ASP A 25 4.90 -4.22 -19.16
N GLY A 26 5.12 -5.18 -18.24
CA GLY A 26 5.35 -6.59 -18.55
C GLY A 26 6.77 -6.91 -19.02
N SER A 27 7.67 -5.93 -19.10
CA SER A 27 9.07 -6.14 -19.47
C SER A 27 9.85 -6.92 -18.40
N ASP A 28 11.04 -7.40 -18.75
CA ASP A 28 11.94 -8.10 -17.82
C ASP A 28 12.44 -7.22 -16.65
N ALA A 29 12.26 -5.90 -16.73
CA ALA A 29 12.63 -4.95 -15.68
C ALA A 29 11.43 -4.47 -14.84
N SER A 30 10.22 -4.93 -15.16
CA SER A 30 8.99 -4.55 -14.48
C SER A 30 8.71 -5.38 -13.24
N MET A 31 7.69 -4.99 -12.49
CA MET A 31 7.05 -5.84 -11.49
C MET A 31 6.04 -6.81 -12.14
N SER A 32 6.17 -7.12 -13.43
CA SER A 32 5.23 -7.88 -14.29
C SER A 32 4.01 -7.10 -14.74
N SER A 33 3.29 -7.66 -15.72
CA SER A 33 2.18 -7.00 -16.40
C SER A 33 0.91 -6.90 -15.55
N ASP A 34 -0.14 -6.39 -16.18
CA ASP A 34 -1.53 -6.64 -15.77
C ASP A 34 -1.92 -8.11 -15.95
N GLY A 35 -3.05 -8.51 -15.35
CA GLY A 35 -3.66 -9.82 -15.48
C GLY A 35 -4.54 -9.96 -16.71
N SER A 36 -4.88 -11.20 -17.08
CA SER A 36 -5.91 -11.45 -18.11
C SER A 36 -7.28 -10.93 -17.66
N LYS A 37 -8.11 -10.41 -18.58
CA LYS A 37 -9.43 -9.89 -18.23
C LYS A 37 -10.35 -10.93 -17.57
N VAL A 38 -10.92 -10.58 -16.41
CA VAL A 38 -11.93 -11.35 -15.67
C VAL A 38 -13.08 -10.42 -15.29
N PRO A 39 -14.33 -10.71 -15.67
CA PRO A 39 -15.46 -9.88 -15.23
C PRO A 39 -15.71 -9.98 -13.70
N HIS A 40 -15.79 -8.84 -13.02
CA HIS A 40 -16.17 -8.75 -11.59
C HIS A 40 -16.93 -7.44 -11.30
N ALA A 41 -17.39 -7.25 -10.05
CA ALA A 41 -18.21 -6.11 -9.64
C ALA A 41 -17.41 -4.85 -9.25
N GLY A 42 -16.08 -4.93 -9.27
CA GLY A 42 -15.18 -3.91 -8.73
C GLY A 42 -14.77 -4.17 -7.28
N TYR A 43 -14.27 -3.13 -6.62
CA TYR A 43 -13.77 -3.17 -5.25
C TYR A 43 -14.58 -2.20 -4.38
N PRO A 44 -15.52 -2.70 -3.55
CA PRO A 44 -16.22 -1.86 -2.59
C PRO A 44 -15.26 -1.49 -1.46
N TRP A 45 -14.86 -0.23 -1.40
CA TRP A 45 -13.96 0.31 -0.39
C TRP A 45 -14.43 1.68 0.07
N ALA A 46 -14.47 1.92 1.38
CA ALA A 46 -14.77 3.26 1.91
C ALA A 46 -16.12 3.87 1.44
N GLY A 47 -17.14 3.04 1.19
CA GLY A 47 -18.43 3.50 0.63
C GLY A 47 -18.38 3.90 -0.86
N TYR A 48 -17.22 3.78 -1.50
CA TYR A 48 -17.00 3.95 -2.93
C TYR A 48 -16.80 2.57 -3.58
N ASN A 49 -17.44 2.33 -4.72
CA ASN A 49 -17.17 1.11 -5.49
C ASN A 49 -16.23 1.44 -6.64
N ILE A 50 -14.96 1.06 -6.49
CA ILE A 50 -13.96 1.22 -7.54
C ILE A 50 -14.36 0.27 -8.68
N PRO A 51 -14.61 0.75 -9.91
CA PRO A 51 -15.00 -0.12 -11.01
C PRO A 51 -13.85 -1.09 -11.39
N PRO A 52 -14.14 -2.26 -11.98
CA PRO A 52 -13.11 -3.14 -12.53
C PRO A 52 -12.17 -2.41 -13.50
N GLY A 53 -10.91 -2.81 -13.51
CA GLY A 53 -9.99 -2.51 -14.60
C GLY A 53 -10.22 -3.45 -15.80
N ASP A 54 -9.18 -3.63 -16.61
CA ASP A 54 -9.19 -4.54 -17.75
C ASP A 54 -8.51 -5.89 -17.46
N GLY A 55 -8.08 -6.12 -16.22
CA GLY A 55 -7.44 -7.34 -15.75
C GLY A 55 -8.35 -8.19 -14.87
N GLY A 56 -7.81 -8.65 -13.75
CA GLY A 56 -8.45 -9.52 -12.74
C GLY A 56 -7.93 -10.96 -12.74
N GLY A 57 -7.25 -11.39 -13.81
CA GLY A 57 -6.69 -12.73 -13.98
C GLY A 57 -5.22 -12.85 -13.60
N CYS A 58 -4.62 -14.01 -13.88
CA CYS A 58 -3.18 -14.20 -13.66
C CYS A 58 -2.37 -13.24 -14.53
N ILE A 59 -1.27 -12.73 -13.98
CA ILE A 59 -0.24 -12.06 -14.79
C ILE A 59 0.43 -13.10 -15.71
N MET A 60 0.70 -12.71 -16.96
CA MET A 60 1.23 -13.63 -17.99
C MET A 60 2.61 -13.21 -18.50
N GLU A 61 3.04 -11.98 -18.24
CA GLU A 61 4.29 -11.39 -18.75
C GLU A 61 5.11 -10.76 -17.62
N GLY A 62 6.43 -10.73 -17.81
CA GLY A 62 7.40 -10.20 -16.86
C GLY A 62 7.93 -11.21 -15.81
N PRO A 63 8.81 -10.75 -14.89
CA PRO A 63 9.62 -11.62 -14.03
C PRO A 63 8.85 -12.47 -13.02
N PHE A 64 7.63 -12.06 -12.67
CA PHE A 64 6.80 -12.67 -11.65
C PHE A 64 5.66 -13.53 -12.21
N LYS A 65 5.58 -13.75 -13.54
CA LYS A 65 4.51 -14.58 -14.14
C LYS A 65 4.36 -15.98 -13.52
N ASP A 66 5.47 -16.56 -13.05
CA ASP A 66 5.52 -17.87 -12.40
C ASP A 66 5.51 -17.79 -10.85
N PHE A 67 5.44 -16.58 -10.29
CA PHE A 67 5.37 -16.35 -8.85
C PHE A 67 4.11 -17.01 -8.25
N LYS A 68 4.27 -17.59 -7.07
CA LYS A 68 3.18 -18.26 -6.34
C LYS A 68 2.80 -17.47 -5.10
N VAL A 69 1.57 -16.96 -5.11
CA VAL A 69 0.91 -16.44 -3.92
C VAL A 69 0.49 -17.65 -3.09
N ASN A 70 1.10 -17.83 -1.91
CA ASN A 70 0.92 -19.04 -1.10
C ASN A 70 -0.05 -18.85 0.09
N LEU A 71 -0.37 -17.60 0.46
CA LEU A 71 -1.20 -17.27 1.63
C LEU A 71 -2.50 -16.57 1.21
N GLY A 72 -3.41 -16.45 2.16
CA GLY A 72 -4.78 -15.97 2.02
C GLY A 72 -5.57 -16.67 0.88
N PRO A 73 -6.60 -16.04 0.33
CA PRO A 73 -7.11 -14.70 0.65
C PRO A 73 -7.78 -14.63 2.04
N LEU A 74 -7.96 -13.42 2.59
CA LEU A 74 -8.79 -13.14 3.76
C LEU A 74 -10.04 -12.32 3.38
N VAL A 75 -9.89 -11.30 2.55
CA VAL A 75 -10.97 -10.45 2.05
C VAL A 75 -10.92 -10.36 0.52
N PRO A 76 -11.19 -11.49 -0.19
CA PRO A 76 -11.11 -11.52 -1.64
C PRO A 76 -12.21 -10.68 -2.30
N PHE A 77 -11.84 -9.92 -3.33
CA PHE A 77 -12.79 -9.17 -4.16
C PHE A 77 -13.06 -9.81 -5.53
N LEU A 78 -12.25 -10.79 -5.94
CA LEU A 78 -12.43 -11.52 -7.19
C LEU A 78 -13.31 -12.78 -6.98
N PRO A 79 -14.20 -13.12 -7.93
CA PRO A 79 -15.25 -14.12 -7.74
C PRO A 79 -14.79 -15.58 -7.75
N ASP A 80 -13.57 -15.87 -8.22
CA ASP A 80 -13.05 -17.22 -8.53
C ASP A 80 -11.78 -17.58 -7.73
N LEU A 81 -11.51 -16.88 -6.64
CA LEU A 81 -10.37 -17.20 -5.77
C LEU A 81 -10.63 -18.44 -4.90
N PRO A 82 -9.67 -19.37 -4.79
CA PRO A 82 -9.80 -20.51 -3.91
C PRO A 82 -9.84 -20.06 -2.45
N ALA A 83 -10.82 -20.56 -1.69
CA ALA A 83 -10.90 -20.30 -0.26
C ALA A 83 -9.63 -20.78 0.46
N ASN A 84 -9.12 -19.99 1.41
CA ASN A 84 -7.98 -20.43 2.20
C ASN A 84 -8.37 -21.63 3.08
N PRO A 85 -7.54 -22.69 3.19
CA PRO A 85 -7.84 -23.84 4.03
C PRO A 85 -7.81 -23.52 5.54
N ARG A 86 -7.33 -22.33 5.93
CA ARG A 86 -7.37 -21.81 7.31
C ARG A 86 -8.10 -20.46 7.35
N PRO A 87 -8.93 -20.21 8.38
CA PRO A 87 -9.69 -18.97 8.50
C PRO A 87 -8.81 -17.74 8.81
N ASP A 88 -7.58 -17.95 9.30
CA ASP A 88 -6.60 -16.88 9.52
C ASP A 88 -5.83 -16.50 8.25
N GLY A 89 -6.10 -17.17 7.12
CA GLY A 89 -5.40 -16.96 5.85
C GLY A 89 -3.95 -17.44 5.83
N LEU A 90 -3.47 -18.13 6.88
CA LEU A 90 -2.10 -18.64 6.95
C LEU A 90 -1.96 -20.05 6.38
N GLY A 91 -3.02 -20.60 5.79
CA GLY A 91 -3.00 -21.90 5.12
C GLY A 91 -2.26 -21.84 3.79
N TYR A 92 -1.50 -22.90 3.49
CA TYR A 92 -0.83 -23.07 2.20
C TYR A 92 -1.87 -23.20 1.08
N ASN A 93 -1.96 -22.16 0.24
CA ASN A 93 -2.96 -21.99 -0.82
C ASN A 93 -2.31 -21.44 -2.10
N PRO A 94 -1.41 -22.20 -2.76
CA PRO A 94 -0.62 -21.73 -3.89
C PRO A 94 -1.49 -21.41 -5.12
N ARG A 95 -1.36 -20.19 -5.64
CA ARG A 95 -2.01 -19.73 -6.88
C ARG A 95 -1.15 -18.68 -7.60
N CYS A 96 -1.53 -18.32 -8.82
CA CYS A 96 -0.82 -17.28 -9.57
C CYS A 96 -1.02 -15.91 -8.91
N LEU A 97 -0.07 -14.99 -9.10
CA LEU A 97 -0.29 -13.57 -8.87
C LEU A 97 -1.31 -13.03 -9.87
N ARG A 98 -2.31 -12.28 -9.42
CA ARG A 98 -3.34 -11.67 -10.26
C ARG A 98 -3.36 -10.17 -10.07
N ARG A 99 -3.57 -9.43 -11.16
CA ARG A 99 -3.68 -7.96 -11.13
C ARG A 99 -4.85 -7.50 -11.97
N ASP A 100 -5.34 -6.33 -11.61
CA ASP A 100 -6.39 -5.61 -12.32
C ASP A 100 -6.00 -4.14 -12.35
N ILE A 101 -5.05 -3.80 -13.22
CA ILE A 101 -4.45 -2.48 -13.25
C ILE A 101 -5.55 -1.43 -13.49
N ASN A 102 -5.72 -0.52 -12.52
CA ASN A 102 -6.94 0.27 -12.39
C ASN A 102 -6.66 1.78 -12.46
N ARG A 103 -7.02 2.38 -13.59
CA ARG A 103 -6.88 3.83 -13.80
C ARG A 103 -7.73 4.68 -12.85
N VAL A 104 -8.91 4.20 -12.45
CA VAL A 104 -9.80 4.96 -11.56
C VAL A 104 -9.20 5.04 -10.17
N ALA A 105 -8.69 3.93 -9.63
CA ALA A 105 -7.98 3.92 -8.36
C ALA A 105 -6.68 4.74 -8.42
N ALA A 106 -5.88 4.58 -9.49
CA ALA A 106 -4.63 5.32 -9.68
C ALA A 106 -4.83 6.84 -9.60
N ASN A 107 -5.97 7.35 -10.10
CA ASN A 107 -6.26 8.78 -10.10
C ASN A 107 -6.42 9.38 -8.68
N PHE A 108 -6.70 8.58 -7.64
CA PHE A 108 -6.68 9.03 -6.23
C PHE A 108 -5.26 9.28 -5.69
N SER A 109 -4.24 8.92 -6.46
CA SER A 109 -2.82 9.14 -6.15
C SER A 109 -2.12 10.12 -7.10
N ASN A 110 -2.91 10.93 -7.82
CA ASN A 110 -2.37 11.95 -8.72
C ASN A 110 -1.62 13.07 -7.98
N GLU A 111 -1.01 13.98 -8.75
CA GLU A 111 -0.25 15.11 -8.24
C GLU A 111 -1.04 15.96 -7.24
N GLN A 112 -2.32 16.25 -7.53
CA GLN A 112 -3.15 17.08 -6.67
C GLN A 112 -3.40 16.42 -5.31
N TYR A 113 -3.74 15.13 -5.29
CA TYR A 113 -3.95 14.40 -4.04
C TYR A 113 -2.67 14.30 -3.21
N THR A 114 -1.53 14.01 -3.86
CA THR A 114 -0.23 13.92 -3.18
C THR A 114 0.22 15.29 -2.65
N TYR A 115 0.08 16.34 -3.45
CA TYR A 115 0.41 17.71 -3.06
C TYR A 115 -0.47 18.20 -1.90
N ASP A 116 -1.78 17.98 -1.98
CA ASP A 116 -2.72 18.38 -0.94
C ASP A 116 -2.46 17.65 0.37
N LEU A 117 -2.21 16.34 0.32
CA LEU A 117 -1.84 15.56 1.50
C LEU A 117 -0.61 16.13 2.21
N ILE A 118 0.42 16.53 1.46
CA ILE A 118 1.66 17.08 2.03
C ILE A 118 1.46 18.50 2.58
N THR A 119 0.67 19.33 1.90
CA THR A 119 0.65 20.79 2.13
C THR A 119 -0.55 21.28 2.93
N LYS A 120 -1.66 20.57 2.93
CA LYS A 120 -2.90 20.95 3.62
C LYS A 120 -3.04 20.26 4.98
N GLU A 121 -2.54 19.05 5.14
CA GLU A 121 -2.63 18.33 6.41
C GLU A 121 -1.56 18.83 7.38
N THR A 122 -2.00 19.43 8.49
CA THR A 122 -1.10 20.17 9.39
C THR A 122 -0.60 19.36 10.58
N ASP A 123 -1.31 18.30 10.94
CA ASP A 123 -1.03 17.40 12.06
C ASP A 123 -1.02 15.92 11.60
N ILE A 124 -0.44 15.04 12.40
CA ILE A 124 -0.26 13.62 12.02
C ILE A 124 -1.59 12.87 11.93
N TYR A 125 -2.61 13.25 12.72
CA TYR A 125 -3.90 12.57 12.71
C TYR A 125 -4.63 12.81 11.39
N SER A 126 -4.71 14.08 10.97
CA SER A 126 -5.31 14.44 9.68
C SER A 126 -4.51 13.88 8.51
N PHE A 127 -3.17 13.99 8.55
CA PHE A 127 -2.28 13.43 7.52
C PHE A 127 -2.49 11.93 7.31
N GLN A 128 -2.39 11.11 8.37
CA GLN A 128 -2.54 9.67 8.24
C GLN A 128 -3.97 9.27 7.83
N THR A 129 -4.99 10.02 8.26
CA THR A 129 -6.39 9.76 7.90
C THR A 129 -6.60 10.00 6.41
N VAL A 130 -6.18 11.14 5.88
CA VAL A 130 -6.35 11.47 4.46
C VAL A 130 -5.48 10.57 3.57
N MET A 131 -4.27 10.20 4.01
CA MET A 131 -3.41 9.26 3.31
C MET A 131 -4.08 7.90 3.11
N GLN A 132 -4.68 7.35 4.18
CA GLN A 132 -5.36 6.05 4.19
C GLN A 132 -6.75 6.09 3.53
N GLY A 133 -7.36 7.27 3.50
CA GLY A 133 -8.67 7.53 2.91
C GLY A 133 -9.64 8.17 3.92
N ASP A 134 -10.28 9.27 3.53
CA ASP A 134 -11.40 9.84 4.27
C ASP A 134 -12.72 9.31 3.69
N PHE A 135 -13.27 8.33 4.40
CA PHE A 135 -14.45 7.60 3.94
C PHE A 135 -15.72 8.47 3.95
N ASN A 136 -15.74 9.56 4.72
CA ASN A 136 -16.85 10.51 4.69
C ASN A 136 -16.89 11.30 3.38
N SER A 137 -15.74 11.45 2.71
CA SER A 137 -15.61 12.18 1.45
C SER A 137 -15.55 11.26 0.22
N LEU A 138 -15.78 9.95 0.39
CA LEU A 138 -15.62 8.92 -0.65
C LEU A 138 -14.21 8.93 -1.28
N ASN A 139 -13.21 9.32 -0.50
CA ASN A 139 -11.82 9.38 -0.91
C ASN A 139 -11.08 8.18 -0.33
N ILE A 140 -10.50 7.36 -1.21
CA ILE A 140 -9.73 6.16 -0.81
C ILE A 140 -8.29 6.48 -0.43
N GLY A 141 -7.87 7.75 -0.54
CA GLY A 141 -6.52 8.22 -0.22
C GLY A 141 -5.46 7.74 -1.21
N VAL A 142 -4.25 8.29 -1.10
CA VAL A 142 -3.13 7.87 -1.95
C VAL A 142 -2.70 6.43 -1.64
N HIS A 143 -2.88 5.97 -0.39
CA HIS A 143 -2.60 4.60 0.02
C HIS A 143 -3.59 3.62 -0.63
N GLY A 144 -4.90 3.85 -0.49
CA GLY A 144 -5.91 3.03 -1.15
C GLY A 144 -5.80 3.11 -2.67
N GLY A 145 -5.55 4.31 -3.21
CA GLY A 145 -5.32 4.51 -4.64
C GLY A 145 -4.18 3.66 -5.20
N GLY A 146 -3.05 3.58 -4.51
CA GLY A 146 -1.93 2.74 -4.94
C GLY A 146 -2.20 1.23 -4.82
N HIS A 147 -2.81 0.76 -3.73
CA HIS A 147 -3.20 -0.67 -3.60
C HIS A 147 -4.22 -1.08 -4.65
N PHE A 148 -5.31 -0.32 -4.80
CA PHE A 148 -6.38 -0.66 -5.74
C PHE A 148 -6.05 -0.32 -7.19
N MET A 149 -5.01 0.48 -7.46
CA MET A 149 -4.43 0.58 -8.80
C MET A 149 -3.83 -0.75 -9.22
N VAL A 150 -3.23 -1.54 -8.32
CA VAL A 150 -2.74 -2.88 -8.61
C VAL A 150 -3.90 -3.88 -8.62
N GLY A 151 -4.77 -3.78 -7.61
CA GLY A 151 -5.98 -4.61 -7.49
C GLY A 151 -5.67 -6.11 -7.47
N GLY A 152 -6.60 -6.91 -7.96
CA GLY A 152 -6.39 -8.35 -8.13
C GLY A 152 -6.16 -9.12 -6.83
N ASP A 153 -5.24 -10.09 -6.86
CA ASP A 153 -4.91 -10.98 -5.76
C ASP A 153 -3.39 -11.22 -5.69
N PRO A 154 -2.71 -10.77 -4.63
CA PRO A 154 -3.29 -10.30 -3.37
C PRO A 154 -3.37 -8.77 -3.24
N GLY A 155 -3.02 -7.99 -4.28
CA GLY A 155 -2.91 -6.53 -4.20
C GLY A 155 -4.19 -5.82 -3.75
N GLY A 156 -5.36 -6.36 -4.10
CA GLY A 156 -6.65 -5.84 -3.64
C GLY A 156 -7.07 -6.30 -2.24
N ASP A 157 -6.40 -7.27 -1.62
CA ASP A 157 -6.76 -7.81 -0.29
C ASP A 157 -5.96 -7.09 0.80
N PHE A 158 -6.67 -6.37 1.67
CA PHE A 158 -6.11 -5.52 2.72
C PHE A 158 -5.09 -6.23 3.62
N TYR A 159 -5.28 -7.52 3.92
CA TYR A 159 -4.44 -8.24 4.88
C TYR A 159 -3.21 -8.89 4.25
N ILE A 160 -3.26 -9.20 2.95
CA ILE A 160 -2.22 -9.97 2.27
C ILE A 160 -1.62 -9.25 1.06
N SER A 161 -1.91 -7.96 0.89
CA SER A 161 -1.30 -7.10 -0.14
C SER A 161 0.24 -7.19 -0.24
N PRO A 162 1.04 -7.46 0.82
CA PRO A 162 2.49 -7.68 0.68
C PRO A 162 2.88 -8.90 -0.16
N GLY A 163 1.92 -9.77 -0.51
CA GLY A 163 2.14 -10.88 -1.43
C GLY A 163 2.24 -10.45 -2.89
N ASP A 164 1.89 -9.20 -3.24
CA ASP A 164 2.27 -8.59 -4.52
C ASP A 164 3.63 -7.88 -4.36
N PRO A 165 4.64 -8.20 -5.18
CA PRO A 165 5.95 -7.53 -5.13
C PRO A 165 5.90 -6.00 -5.24
N SER A 166 4.89 -5.42 -5.89
CA SER A 166 4.74 -3.96 -6.02
C SER A 166 4.45 -3.26 -4.67
N PHE A 167 3.96 -4.00 -3.67
CA PHE A 167 3.67 -3.48 -2.32
C PHE A 167 4.83 -2.68 -1.74
N TYR A 168 6.06 -3.18 -1.90
CA TYR A 168 7.24 -2.55 -1.32
C TYR A 168 7.60 -1.23 -2.01
N LEU A 169 7.31 -1.08 -3.31
CA LEU A 169 7.54 0.15 -4.05
C LEU A 169 6.45 1.19 -3.73
N HIS A 170 5.21 0.73 -3.60
CA HIS A 170 4.10 1.54 -3.11
C HIS A 170 4.41 2.08 -1.71
N HIS A 171 4.76 1.22 -0.75
CA HIS A 171 5.06 1.65 0.62
C HIS A 171 6.34 2.48 0.75
N ALA A 172 7.32 2.30 -0.15
CA ALA A 172 8.45 3.22 -0.22
C ALA A 172 8.04 4.63 -0.65
N MET A 173 7.01 4.78 -1.49
CA MET A 173 6.45 6.10 -1.83
C MET A 173 5.55 6.65 -0.71
N ILE A 174 4.82 5.80 0.02
CA ILE A 174 4.11 6.20 1.24
C ILE A 174 5.07 6.82 2.25
N ASP A 175 6.18 6.12 2.54
CA ASP A 175 7.22 6.61 3.44
C ASP A 175 7.87 7.89 2.91
N ARG A 176 8.13 7.99 1.59
CA ARG A 176 8.63 9.24 0.98
C ARG A 176 7.68 10.41 1.19
N VAL A 177 6.38 10.23 1.01
CA VAL A 177 5.37 11.29 1.21
C VAL A 177 5.32 11.71 2.67
N TRP A 178 5.37 10.75 3.60
CA TRP A 178 5.45 11.02 5.04
C TRP A 178 6.74 11.76 5.42
N TRP A 179 7.88 11.32 4.91
CA TRP A 179 9.19 11.96 5.10
C TRP A 179 9.18 13.42 4.63
N ILE A 180 8.66 13.70 3.43
CA ILE A 180 8.50 15.07 2.93
C ILE A 180 7.60 15.88 3.87
N TRP A 181 6.48 15.31 4.33
CA TRP A 181 5.57 15.97 5.25
C TRP A 181 6.25 16.30 6.59
N GLN A 182 7.05 15.40 7.17
CA GLN A 182 7.81 15.67 8.40
C GLN A 182 8.78 16.84 8.20
N LEU A 183 9.55 16.84 7.10
CA LEU A 183 10.55 17.88 6.81
C LEU A 183 9.98 19.30 6.66
N ARG A 184 8.68 19.44 6.42
CA ARG A 184 8.03 20.77 6.33
C ARG A 184 7.97 21.50 7.67
N ASN A 185 8.02 20.78 8.79
CA ASN A 185 8.09 21.34 10.14
C ASN A 185 8.64 20.28 11.11
N LEU A 186 9.93 19.96 10.97
CA LEU A 186 10.55 18.81 11.61
C LEU A 186 10.40 18.84 13.14
N ASP A 187 10.62 20.01 13.76
CA ASP A 187 10.51 20.18 15.22
C ASP A 187 9.13 19.79 15.78
N ALA A 188 8.07 20.01 15.02
CA ALA A 188 6.70 19.68 15.44
C ALA A 188 6.22 18.30 14.95
N ARG A 189 6.90 17.71 13.96
CA ARG A 189 6.39 16.55 13.19
C ARG A 189 7.22 15.27 13.35
N LEU A 190 8.48 15.37 13.75
CA LEU A 190 9.35 14.20 13.87
C LEU A 190 8.78 13.19 14.86
N ASP A 191 8.39 13.64 16.04
CA ASP A 191 7.87 12.79 17.12
C ASP A 191 6.34 12.79 17.23
N ALA A 192 5.64 13.24 16.17
CA ALA A 192 4.19 13.34 16.18
C ALA A 192 3.54 11.96 16.06
N VAL A 193 2.74 11.59 17.06
CA VAL A 193 1.96 10.34 17.09
C VAL A 193 0.51 10.65 17.46
N ALA A 194 -0.45 10.05 16.76
CA ALA A 194 -1.87 10.14 17.07
C ALA A 194 -2.64 8.87 16.66
N GLY A 195 -3.87 8.76 17.15
CA GLY A 195 -4.75 7.61 16.87
C GLY A 195 -4.63 6.50 17.91
N LEU A 196 -5.32 5.40 17.66
CA LEU A 196 -5.39 4.23 18.53
C LEU A 196 -4.41 3.15 18.06
N THR A 197 -3.97 2.30 18.98
CA THR A 197 -3.07 1.17 18.67
C THR A 197 -3.72 0.04 17.86
N PHE A 198 -5.05 0.01 17.80
CA PHE A 198 -5.83 -0.90 16.97
C PHE A 198 -7.02 -0.18 16.34
N PRO A 199 -7.42 -0.54 15.10
CA PRO A 199 -8.68 -0.06 14.53
C PRO A 199 -9.86 -0.46 15.43
N SER A 200 -10.53 0.51 16.07
CA SER A 200 -11.70 0.27 16.91
C SER A 200 -12.63 1.47 16.97
N ASP A 201 -13.84 1.27 17.52
CA ASP A 201 -14.83 2.32 17.79
C ASP A 201 -14.52 3.12 19.07
N GLY A 202 -13.32 2.97 19.64
CA GLY A 202 -12.85 3.71 20.81
C GLY A 202 -13.09 3.02 22.15
N SER A 203 -13.72 1.84 22.18
CA SER A 203 -13.86 1.08 23.43
C SER A 203 -12.64 0.19 23.71
N GLY A 204 -11.97 0.43 24.84
CA GLY A 204 -10.92 -0.45 25.39
C GLY A 204 -9.56 -0.45 24.69
N VAL A 205 -9.35 0.41 23.68
CA VAL A 205 -8.06 0.52 22.97
C VAL A 205 -7.32 1.78 23.41
N LYS A 206 -6.01 1.64 23.67
CA LYS A 206 -5.17 2.77 24.09
C LYS A 206 -4.74 3.62 22.90
N ASN A 207 -4.51 4.91 23.17
CA ASN A 207 -3.84 5.82 22.24
C ASN A 207 -2.44 5.31 21.91
N GLY A 208 -2.02 5.52 20.67
CA GLY A 208 -0.65 5.32 20.22
C GLY A 208 0.31 6.30 20.90
N THR A 209 1.51 5.81 21.21
CA THR A 209 2.58 6.54 21.88
C THR A 209 3.93 6.16 21.29
N LEU A 210 4.94 7.01 21.49
CA LEU A 210 6.32 6.72 21.09
C LEU A 210 6.89 5.44 21.74
N ASP A 211 6.32 5.00 22.86
CA ASP A 211 6.76 3.82 23.60
C ASP A 211 6.14 2.51 23.10
N ASP A 212 5.22 2.56 22.14
CA ASP A 212 4.56 1.35 21.67
C ASP A 212 5.55 0.43 20.94
N PRO A 213 5.49 -0.89 21.22
CA PRO A 213 6.33 -1.86 20.54
C PRO A 213 5.82 -2.07 19.11
N VAL A 214 6.76 -2.09 18.16
CA VAL A 214 6.54 -2.44 16.77
C VAL A 214 7.34 -3.71 16.48
N ASP A 215 6.63 -4.80 16.19
CA ASP A 215 7.22 -6.12 15.98
C ASP A 215 6.82 -6.72 14.62
N LEU A 216 7.82 -7.11 13.83
CA LEU A 216 7.66 -7.85 12.57
C LEU A 216 7.87 -9.36 12.77
N ASN A 217 7.85 -9.82 14.02
CA ASN A 217 8.06 -11.18 14.47
C ASN A 217 9.35 -11.77 13.87
N VAL A 218 9.23 -12.81 13.04
CA VAL A 218 10.37 -13.52 12.48
C VAL A 218 11.20 -12.71 11.49
N ASN A 219 10.71 -11.55 11.06
CA ASN A 219 11.35 -10.70 10.04
C ASN A 219 12.27 -9.62 10.62
N GLY A 220 12.30 -9.42 11.94
CA GLY A 220 13.08 -8.34 12.53
C GLY A 220 13.12 -8.35 14.05
N LYS A 221 13.88 -7.41 14.60
CA LYS A 221 13.85 -7.12 16.04
C LYS A 221 12.65 -6.22 16.32
N GLU A 222 12.04 -6.38 17.49
CA GLU A 222 11.10 -5.41 18.06
C GLU A 222 11.80 -4.05 18.33
N TYR A 223 11.16 -2.95 17.96
CA TYR A 223 11.59 -1.58 18.23
C TYR A 223 10.49 -0.79 18.94
N ARG A 224 10.84 0.30 19.64
CA ARG A 224 9.86 1.31 20.07
C ARG A 224 9.49 2.17 18.86
N LEU A 225 8.24 2.59 18.75
CA LEU A 225 7.77 3.46 17.68
C LEU A 225 8.65 4.71 17.52
N GLY A 226 9.03 5.35 18.63
CA GLY A 226 9.89 6.55 18.61
C GLY A 226 11.28 6.32 17.99
N ASP A 227 11.79 5.09 18.00
CA ASP A 227 13.07 4.75 17.36
C ASP A 227 12.94 4.62 15.83
N LEU A 228 11.70 4.68 15.29
CA LEU A 228 11.37 4.45 13.88
C LEU A 228 10.89 5.70 13.15
N LEU A 229 10.81 6.86 13.81
CA LEU A 229 10.24 8.08 13.22
C LEU A 229 11.25 8.94 12.45
N ASP A 230 12.55 8.64 12.59
CA ASP A 230 13.64 9.38 11.96
C ASP A 230 14.42 8.48 10.99
N THR A 231 14.31 8.77 9.69
CA THR A 231 15.01 8.05 8.61
C THR A 231 16.55 8.07 8.71
N MET A 232 17.11 8.91 9.58
CA MET A 232 18.55 9.08 9.82
C MET A 232 19.00 8.72 11.23
N ASN A 233 18.13 8.08 12.03
CA ASN A 233 18.43 7.66 13.41
C ASN A 233 17.82 6.27 13.70
N GLY A 234 18.06 5.75 14.90
CA GLY A 234 17.60 4.42 15.29
C GLY A 234 18.19 3.32 14.38
N PRO A 235 17.38 2.44 13.78
CA PRO A 235 17.86 1.43 12.83
C PRO A 235 18.04 1.98 11.40
N PHE A 236 17.74 3.26 11.15
CA PHE A 236 17.69 3.84 9.81
C PHE A 236 18.86 4.80 9.54
N CYS A 237 19.20 4.90 8.25
CA CYS A 237 20.18 5.84 7.71
C CYS A 237 19.98 5.96 6.19
N TYR A 238 18.86 6.58 5.79
CA TYR A 238 18.49 6.77 4.40
C TYR A 238 17.78 8.11 4.15
N ILE A 239 17.79 8.54 2.90
CA ILE A 239 17.04 9.70 2.40
C ILE A 239 16.34 9.33 1.09
N TYR A 240 15.35 10.12 0.70
CA TYR A 240 14.76 10.07 -0.64
C TYR A 240 15.36 11.13 -1.56
N VAL A 241 15.56 10.76 -2.82
CA VAL A 241 16.01 11.63 -3.91
C VAL A 241 14.97 11.58 -5.02
#